data_AF-A0A7W3WNZ6-F1
#
_entry.id   AF-A0A7W3WNZ6-F1
#
_cell.length_a   1.000
_cell.length_b   1.000
_cell.length_c   1.000
_cell.angle_alpha   90.00
_cell.angle_beta   90.00
_cell.angle_gamma   90.00
#
_symmetry.space_group_name_H-M   'P 1'
#
loop_
_entity.id
_entity.type
_entity.pdbx_description
1 polymer ?
#
loop_
_entity_poly.entity_id
_entity_poly.type
_entity_poly.pdbx_seq_one_letter_code
_entity_poly.pdbx_strand_id
1 'polypeptide(L)'
;MSPSTVSIEARIADELGVRERQVKAAVELLDGGSTVPFIARYRKEATEMLDDAQLRALEERLRYLRELEERRTAILESVRSQGKLDAELEARILAADSKARLEDVYLPYKPKRRTKAQIAREAGLEPLADALLADPGTAPLDAAAGYVDAERGVADAAAALDGARAILTERFGEDADLIGELRERMWRHGSLVARVREGKEQQGAKFADYFDFSEPFTKLPSHRVLAMLRGEKEEVLDLVLEPLGPDEAEQEGPTPYERAIAHRFDIVDRGRPADGWLRDTVRWAWRTRISVHLGIDLRLRLRQSAEDDAVAVFAANLRDLLLAAPAGTRATMGLDPGLRTGVKVAVVDATGKVAATTTIYPHAPVGKWDAALAALGALAREHRV
;
A
#
# COMPACT_ATOMS: atom_id res chain seq x y z
N MET A 1 19.91 27.16 13.33
CA MET A 1 19.93 25.78 13.88
C MET A 1 19.43 24.88 12.78
N SER A 2 20.30 24.08 12.17
CA SER A 2 19.89 23.05 11.21
C SER A 2 18.93 22.10 11.94
N PRO A 3 17.83 21.65 11.33
CA PRO A 3 16.96 20.66 11.95
C PRO A 3 17.81 19.43 12.20
N SER A 4 18.03 19.09 13.47
CA SER A 4 18.74 17.89 13.85
C SER A 4 17.96 16.72 13.27
N THR A 5 18.53 16.04 12.28
CA THR A 5 18.03 14.75 11.81
C THR A 5 18.02 13.81 13.01
N VAL A 6 16.83 13.56 13.56
CA VAL A 6 16.63 12.61 14.65
C VAL A 6 17.19 11.27 14.18
N SER A 7 18.08 10.65 14.99
CA SER A 7 18.68 9.38 14.59
C SER A 7 17.62 8.29 14.48
N ILE A 8 17.91 7.23 13.72
CA ILE A 8 17.02 6.07 13.59
C ILE A 8 16.66 5.53 14.99
N GLU A 9 17.64 5.44 15.88
CA GLU A 9 17.48 4.91 17.23
C GLU A 9 16.61 5.81 18.09
N ALA A 10 16.78 7.14 17.99
CA ALA A 10 15.94 8.09 18.72
C ALA A 10 14.48 8.04 18.26
N ARG A 11 14.25 7.86 16.95
CA ARG A 11 12.89 7.71 16.40
C ARG A 11 12.22 6.42 16.88
N ILE A 12 12.93 5.30 16.85
CA ILE A 12 12.41 4.03 17.38
C ILE A 12 12.13 4.12 18.87
N ALA A 13 12.99 4.83 19.62
CA ALA A 13 12.82 5.01 21.06
C ALA A 13 11.51 5.75 21.39
N ASP A 14 11.22 6.84 20.66
CA ASP A 14 9.97 7.59 20.79
C ASP A 14 8.74 6.75 20.42
N GLU A 15 8.79 6.05 19.28
CA GLU A 15 7.69 5.20 18.80
C GLU A 15 7.37 4.02 19.74
N LEU A 16 8.40 3.43 20.38
CA LEU A 16 8.22 2.31 21.33
C LEU A 16 8.05 2.76 22.78
N GLY A 17 8.19 4.05 23.09
CA GLY A 17 8.16 4.58 24.46
C GLY A 17 9.30 4.07 25.35
N VAL A 18 10.48 3.82 24.76
CA VAL A 18 11.67 3.31 25.44
C VAL A 18 12.82 4.33 25.36
N ARG A 19 13.93 4.08 26.07
CA ARG A 19 15.09 4.98 26.02
C ARG A 19 15.94 4.69 24.79
N GLU A 20 16.49 5.73 24.17
CA GLU A 20 17.39 5.60 23.00
C GLU A 20 18.57 4.67 23.26
N ARG A 21 19.14 4.69 24.48
CA ARG A 21 20.23 3.79 24.88
C ARG A 21 19.84 2.30 24.82
N GLN A 22 18.57 1.97 25.10
CA GLN A 22 18.07 0.59 25.01
C GLN A 22 17.99 0.16 23.54
N VAL A 23 17.53 1.05 22.67
CA VAL A 23 17.48 0.81 21.22
C VAL A 23 18.89 0.62 20.66
N LYS A 24 19.83 1.51 20.99
CA LYS A 24 21.24 1.38 20.56
C LYS A 24 21.85 0.04 20.94
N ALA A 25 21.71 -0.38 22.20
CA ALA A 25 22.21 -1.66 22.66
C ALA A 25 21.56 -2.85 21.92
N ALA A 26 20.25 -2.79 21.67
CA ALA A 26 19.55 -3.83 20.91
C ALA A 26 20.00 -3.87 19.44
N VAL A 27 20.17 -2.71 18.79
CA VAL A 27 20.66 -2.59 17.41
C VAL A 27 22.07 -3.18 17.27
N GLU A 28 23.00 -2.83 18.17
CA GLU A 28 24.36 -3.39 18.17
C GLU A 28 24.36 -4.91 18.28
N LEU A 29 23.47 -5.48 19.11
CA LEU A 29 23.34 -6.93 19.24
C LEU A 29 22.77 -7.58 17.98
N LEU A 30 21.75 -6.98 17.36
CA LEU A 30 21.14 -7.46 16.12
C LEU A 30 22.12 -7.40 14.94
N ASP A 31 22.87 -6.31 14.81
CA ASP A 31 23.90 -6.15 13.77
C ASP A 31 25.08 -7.11 13.99
N GLY A 32 25.38 -7.44 15.24
CA GLY A 32 26.31 -8.51 15.62
C GLY A 32 25.80 -9.93 15.35
N GLY A 33 24.61 -10.09 14.76
CA GLY A 33 24.02 -11.38 14.39
C GLY A 33 23.24 -12.07 15.52
N SER A 34 23.00 -11.39 16.65
CA SER A 34 22.15 -11.94 17.71
C SER A 34 20.69 -11.99 17.26
N THR A 35 19.98 -13.05 17.62
CA THR A 35 18.54 -13.18 17.33
C THR A 35 17.69 -12.54 18.45
N VAL A 36 16.47 -12.11 18.13
CA VAL A 36 15.54 -11.58 19.14
C VAL A 36 15.37 -12.50 20.36
N PRO A 37 15.10 -13.83 20.21
CA PRO A 37 14.99 -14.72 21.37
C PRO A 37 16.28 -14.82 22.19
N PHE A 38 17.45 -14.71 21.54
CA PHE A 38 18.73 -14.71 22.23
C PHE A 38 18.92 -13.44 23.07
N ILE A 39 18.60 -12.28 22.49
CA ILE A 39 18.71 -10.99 23.18
C ILE A 39 17.74 -10.96 24.37
N ALA A 40 16.48 -11.28 24.11
CA ALA A 40 15.43 -11.29 25.11
C ALA A 40 15.70 -12.27 26.25
N ARG A 41 16.48 -13.34 26.05
CA ARG A 41 16.78 -14.32 27.11
C ARG A 41 18.11 -14.08 27.81
N TYR A 42 19.16 -13.76 27.07
CA TYR A 42 20.55 -13.78 27.54
C TYR A 42 21.23 -12.42 27.54
N ARG A 43 20.56 -11.36 27.06
CA ARG A 43 21.07 -9.99 27.01
C ARG A 43 20.08 -8.95 27.58
N LYS A 44 19.16 -9.40 28.43
CA LYS A 44 18.17 -8.52 29.08
C LYS A 44 18.79 -7.33 29.80
N GLU A 45 19.91 -7.54 30.48
CA GLU A 45 20.59 -6.45 31.22
C GLU A 45 21.15 -5.39 30.27
N ALA A 46 21.69 -5.82 29.12
CA ALA A 46 22.25 -4.92 28.11
C ALA A 46 21.17 -4.04 27.45
N THR A 47 19.95 -4.54 27.32
CA THR A 47 18.82 -3.79 26.75
C THR A 47 17.89 -3.16 27.81
N GLU A 48 18.25 -3.24 29.10
CA GLU A 48 17.38 -2.80 30.22
C GLU A 48 15.98 -3.43 30.17
N MET A 49 15.94 -4.75 29.97
CA MET A 49 14.76 -5.60 30.06
C MET A 49 13.73 -5.38 28.94
N LEU A 50 14.18 -5.03 27.72
CA LEU A 50 13.29 -5.12 26.54
C LEU A 50 12.77 -6.55 26.38
N ASP A 51 11.47 -6.69 26.18
CA ASP A 51 10.81 -7.98 25.95
C ASP A 51 10.84 -8.41 24.48
N ASP A 52 10.40 -9.65 24.21
CA ASP A 52 10.37 -10.21 22.85
C ASP A 52 9.52 -9.37 21.89
N ALA A 53 8.39 -8.82 22.35
CA ALA A 53 7.49 -8.04 21.51
C ALA A 53 8.12 -6.70 21.12
N GLN A 54 8.73 -6.00 22.09
CA GLN A 54 9.47 -4.77 21.86
C GLN A 54 10.66 -4.98 20.93
N LEU A 55 11.42 -6.07 21.11
CA LEU A 55 12.58 -6.38 20.26
C LEU A 55 12.17 -6.75 18.83
N ARG A 56 11.02 -7.42 18.63
CA ARG A 56 10.46 -7.68 17.29
C ARG A 56 10.01 -6.39 16.61
N ALA A 57 9.27 -5.55 17.32
CA ALA A 57 8.83 -4.26 16.79
C ALA A 57 10.04 -3.36 16.44
N LEU A 58 11.08 -3.37 17.27
CA LEU A 58 12.35 -2.69 17.01
C LEU A 58 13.03 -3.24 15.75
N GLU A 59 13.17 -4.57 15.60
CA GLU A 59 13.79 -5.21 14.44
C GLU A 59 13.09 -4.84 13.12
N GLU A 60 11.76 -4.91 13.10
CA GLU A 60 10.94 -4.53 11.94
C GLU A 60 11.09 -3.04 11.62
N ARG A 61 11.02 -2.18 12.65
CA ARG A 61 11.10 -0.75 12.46
C ARG A 61 12.49 -0.27 12.04
N LEU A 62 13.54 -0.85 12.61
CA LEU A 62 14.93 -0.64 12.23
C LEU A 62 15.13 -0.90 10.74
N ARG A 63 14.60 -2.03 10.25
CA ARG A 63 14.67 -2.39 8.82
C ARG A 63 13.98 -1.34 7.95
N TYR A 64 12.74 -0.96 8.28
CA TYR A 64 12.01 0.06 7.53
C TYR A 64 12.77 1.39 7.47
N LEU A 65 13.29 1.86 8.61
CA LEU A 65 13.98 3.14 8.70
C LEU A 65 15.33 3.13 7.98
N ARG A 66 16.06 2.01 8.02
CA ARG A 66 17.28 1.83 7.21
C ARG A 66 17.00 1.90 5.72
N GLU A 67 15.96 1.20 5.25
CA GLU A 67 15.53 1.27 3.84
C GLU A 67 15.10 2.69 3.44
N LEU A 68 14.46 3.44 4.36
CA LEU A 68 14.11 4.85 4.13
C LEU A 68 15.37 5.71 3.97
N GLU A 69 16.37 5.57 4.85
CA GLU A 69 17.61 6.35 4.80
C GLU A 69 18.51 5.98 3.60
N GLU A 70 18.58 4.70 3.25
CA GLU A 70 19.25 4.24 2.02
C GLU A 70 18.60 4.90 0.79
N ARG A 71 17.26 4.86 0.74
CA ARG A 71 16.52 5.50 -0.36
C ARG A 71 16.71 7.02 -0.37
N ARG A 72 16.73 7.66 0.79
CA ARG A 72 16.96 9.10 0.94
C ARG A 72 18.33 9.49 0.38
N THR A 73 19.36 8.73 0.72
CA THR A 73 20.73 8.92 0.23
C THR A 73 20.79 8.81 -1.29
N ALA A 74 20.20 7.75 -1.86
CA ALA A 74 20.16 7.55 -3.31
C ALA A 74 19.42 8.70 -4.04
N ILE A 75 18.35 9.23 -3.46
CA ILE A 75 17.62 10.39 -3.99
C ILE A 75 18.49 11.65 -3.95
N LEU A 76 19.15 11.93 -2.83
CA LEU A 76 20.06 13.08 -2.72
C LEU A 76 21.17 13.03 -3.78
N GLU A 77 21.79 11.86 -3.98
CA GLU A 77 22.80 11.65 -5.01
C GLU A 77 22.24 11.82 -6.43
N SER A 78 21.05 11.29 -6.69
CA SER A 78 20.39 11.43 -7.99
C SER A 78 20.04 12.88 -8.33
N VAL A 79 19.58 13.67 -7.35
CA VAL A 79 19.24 15.08 -7.55
C VAL A 79 20.52 15.93 -7.67
N ARG A 80 21.55 15.62 -6.86
CA ARG A 80 22.86 16.29 -6.91
C ARG A 80 23.55 16.08 -8.25
N SER A 81 23.52 14.86 -8.80
CA SER A 81 24.13 14.57 -10.11
C SER A 81 23.44 15.30 -11.28
N GLN A 82 22.18 15.71 -11.11
CA GLN A 82 21.46 16.56 -12.06
C GLN A 82 21.77 18.06 -11.90
N GLY A 83 22.53 18.47 -10.89
CA GLY A 83 22.80 19.87 -10.57
C GLY A 83 21.58 20.65 -10.06
N LYS A 84 20.55 19.94 -9.57
CA LYS A 84 19.27 20.53 -9.13
C LYS A 84 19.09 20.55 -7.61
N LEU A 85 20.09 20.09 -6.85
CA LEU A 85 20.01 20.06 -5.39
C LEU A 85 20.35 21.44 -4.83
N ASP A 86 19.33 22.16 -4.38
CA ASP A 86 19.48 23.37 -3.56
C ASP A 86 19.24 23.09 -2.08
N ALA A 87 19.49 24.09 -1.23
CA ALA A 87 19.38 23.96 0.22
C ALA A 87 17.93 23.74 0.70
N GLU A 88 16.94 24.25 -0.02
CA GLU A 88 15.52 24.10 0.33
C GLU A 88 15.06 22.66 0.04
N LEU A 89 15.38 22.16 -1.16
CA LEU A 89 15.10 20.80 -1.58
C LEU A 89 15.83 19.77 -0.70
N GLU A 90 17.10 20.02 -0.38
CA GLU A 90 17.84 19.16 0.55
C GLU A 90 17.15 19.10 1.91
N ALA A 91 16.72 20.24 2.47
CA ALA A 91 15.98 20.27 3.71
C ALA A 91 14.63 19.51 3.63
N ARG A 92 13.90 19.64 2.51
CA ARG A 92 12.64 18.89 2.28
C ARG A 92 12.88 17.38 2.17
N ILE A 93 13.94 16.97 1.46
CA ILE A 93 14.32 15.56 1.35
C ILE A 93 14.71 15.01 2.72
N LEU A 94 15.47 15.74 3.54
CA LEU A 94 15.86 15.32 4.89
C LEU A 94 14.69 15.28 5.87
N ALA A 95 13.70 16.17 5.70
CA ALA A 95 12.50 16.21 6.55
C ALA A 95 11.45 15.15 6.19
N ALA A 96 11.58 14.44 5.07
CA ALA A 96 10.61 13.41 4.68
C ALA A 96 10.59 12.26 5.70
N ASP A 97 9.43 12.00 6.30
CA ASP A 97 9.24 11.07 7.41
C ASP A 97 8.80 9.66 6.98
N SER A 98 8.43 9.51 5.71
CA SER A 98 7.89 8.28 5.13
C SER A 98 8.42 8.07 3.72
N LYS A 99 8.45 6.81 3.27
CA LYS A 99 8.89 6.46 1.90
C LYS A 99 8.02 7.12 0.83
N ALA A 100 6.71 7.24 1.08
CA ALA A 100 5.78 7.90 0.16
C ALA A 100 6.12 9.38 0.00
N ARG A 101 6.25 10.11 1.12
CA ARG A 101 6.61 11.54 1.09
C ARG A 101 7.97 11.77 0.44
N LEU A 102 8.93 10.88 0.68
CA LEU A 102 10.25 10.94 0.07
C LEU A 102 10.17 10.78 -1.47
N GLU A 103 9.37 9.84 -1.97
CA GLU A 103 9.14 9.69 -3.41
C GLU A 103 8.38 10.89 -4.00
N ASP A 104 7.42 11.47 -3.29
CA ASP A 104 6.67 12.65 -3.73
C ASP A 104 7.62 13.84 -3.98
N VAL A 105 8.53 14.11 -3.04
CA VAL A 105 9.55 15.18 -3.16
C VAL A 105 10.52 14.89 -4.31
N TYR A 106 10.83 13.61 -4.56
CA TYR A 106 11.73 13.20 -5.63
C TYR A 106 11.08 13.20 -7.02
N LEU A 107 9.75 13.13 -7.10
CA LEU A 107 9.01 12.93 -8.36
C LEU A 107 9.38 13.90 -9.49
N PRO A 108 9.61 15.22 -9.26
CA PRO A 108 10.05 16.15 -10.32
C PRO A 108 11.41 15.80 -10.93
N TYR A 109 12.30 15.17 -10.15
CA TYR A 109 13.69 14.89 -10.51
C TYR A 109 13.91 13.46 -10.97
N LYS A 110 12.92 12.58 -10.80
CA LYS A 110 12.99 11.19 -11.23
C LYS A 110 13.19 11.13 -12.76
N PRO A 111 14.19 10.40 -13.27
CA PRO A 111 14.38 10.22 -14.71
C PRO A 111 13.12 9.62 -15.36
N LYS A 112 12.59 10.30 -16.38
CA LYS A 112 11.35 9.94 -17.07
C LYS A 112 11.60 9.60 -18.53
N ARG A 113 10.81 8.68 -19.07
CA ARG A 113 10.67 8.52 -20.53
C ARG A 113 10.11 9.82 -21.11
N ARG A 114 10.48 10.13 -22.36
CA ARG A 114 10.05 11.33 -23.09
C ARG A 114 8.52 11.54 -23.01
N THR A 115 8.06 12.39 -22.08
CA THR A 115 6.63 12.65 -21.81
C THR A 115 6.09 13.70 -22.78
N LYS A 116 4.75 13.81 -22.90
CA LYS A 116 4.12 14.90 -23.67
C LYS A 116 4.56 16.29 -23.15
N ALA A 117 4.69 16.43 -21.83
CA ALA A 117 5.19 17.66 -21.22
C ALA A 117 6.65 17.95 -21.58
N GLN A 118 7.53 16.93 -21.59
CA GLN A 118 8.92 17.09 -22.05
C GLN A 118 9.00 17.47 -23.53
N ILE A 119 8.20 16.84 -24.39
CA ILE A 119 8.11 17.20 -25.82
C ILE A 119 7.66 18.66 -25.97
N ALA A 120 6.66 19.09 -25.19
CA ALA A 120 6.20 20.48 -25.19
C ALA A 120 7.28 21.47 -24.70
N ARG A 121 8.05 21.11 -23.66
CA ARG A 121 9.20 21.92 -23.20
C ARG A 121 10.29 22.04 -24.26
N GLU A 122 10.64 20.92 -24.91
CA GLU A 122 11.60 20.87 -26.02
C GLU A 122 11.13 21.71 -27.22
N ALA A 123 9.83 21.75 -27.48
CA ALA A 123 9.22 22.62 -28.50
C ALA A 123 9.21 24.12 -28.11
N GLY A 124 9.53 24.45 -26.85
CA GLY A 124 9.57 25.83 -26.34
C GLY A 124 8.23 26.35 -25.82
N LEU A 125 7.31 25.47 -25.39
CA LEU A 125 5.97 25.84 -24.92
C LEU A 125 5.90 26.13 -23.41
N GLU A 126 6.99 25.99 -22.66
CA GLU A 126 7.02 26.30 -21.22
C GLU A 126 6.72 27.77 -20.91
N PRO A 127 7.28 28.76 -21.64
CA PRO A 127 6.92 30.17 -21.45
C PRO A 127 5.43 30.47 -21.70
N LEU A 128 4.77 29.76 -22.63
CA LEU A 128 3.32 29.88 -22.85
C LEU A 128 2.53 29.40 -21.63
N ALA A 129 2.89 28.25 -21.07
CA ALA A 129 2.26 27.70 -19.87
C ALA A 129 2.41 28.64 -18.66
N ASP A 130 3.62 29.20 -18.48
CA ASP A 130 3.91 30.13 -17.40
C ASP A 130 3.18 31.46 -17.56
N ALA A 131 3.13 32.00 -18.79
CA ALA A 131 2.43 33.26 -19.08
C ALA A 131 0.92 33.16 -18.81
N LEU A 132 0.28 32.08 -19.27
CA LEU A 132 -1.16 31.87 -19.06
C LEU A 132 -1.52 31.65 -17.59
N LEU A 133 -0.62 31.05 -16.81
CA LEU A 133 -0.82 30.87 -15.37
C LEU A 133 -0.60 32.18 -14.60
N ALA A 134 0.42 32.97 -14.98
CA ALA A 134 0.79 34.20 -14.28
C ALA A 134 -0.13 35.39 -14.62
N ASP A 135 -0.60 35.50 -15.86
CA ASP A 135 -1.54 36.54 -16.29
C ASP A 135 -2.77 35.94 -17.00
N PRO A 136 -3.79 35.54 -16.23
CA PRO A 136 -5.02 35.00 -16.81
C PRO A 136 -5.86 36.02 -17.60
N GLY A 137 -5.47 37.29 -17.63
CA GLY A 137 -6.06 38.33 -18.45
C GLY A 137 -5.82 38.17 -19.96
N THR A 138 -4.80 37.38 -20.33
CA THR A 138 -4.44 37.14 -21.73
C THR A 138 -5.33 36.07 -22.35
N ALA A 139 -5.81 36.29 -23.58
CA ALA A 139 -6.59 35.30 -24.32
C ALA A 139 -5.69 34.10 -24.72
N PRO A 140 -6.05 32.85 -24.38
CA PRO A 140 -5.19 31.69 -24.62
C PRO A 140 -4.80 31.48 -26.08
N LEU A 141 -5.73 31.65 -27.01
CA LEU A 141 -5.46 31.49 -28.44
C LEU A 141 -4.49 32.55 -28.97
N ASP A 142 -4.62 33.79 -28.50
CA ASP A 142 -3.74 34.90 -28.92
C ASP A 142 -2.33 34.69 -28.36
N ALA A 143 -2.21 34.27 -27.09
CA ALA A 143 -0.93 33.91 -26.50
C ALA A 143 -0.26 32.75 -27.24
N ALA A 144 -1.04 31.74 -27.64
CA ALA A 144 -0.56 30.54 -28.30
C ALA A 144 -0.12 30.76 -29.76
N ALA A 145 -0.65 31.78 -30.43
CA ALA A 145 -0.33 32.08 -31.83
C ALA A 145 1.17 32.30 -32.07
N GLY A 146 1.88 32.91 -31.11
CA GLY A 146 3.32 33.15 -31.17
C GLY A 146 4.19 31.89 -31.00
N TYR A 147 3.59 30.76 -30.64
CA TYR A 147 4.28 29.49 -30.37
C TYR A 147 4.01 28.41 -31.42
N VAL A 148 3.30 28.76 -32.51
CA VAL A 148 3.04 27.84 -33.63
C VAL A 148 4.32 27.65 -34.43
N ASP A 149 4.80 26.41 -34.47
CA ASP A 149 6.02 26.02 -35.16
C ASP A 149 5.89 24.56 -35.62
N ALA A 150 5.58 24.38 -36.91
CA ALA A 150 5.41 23.05 -37.50
C ALA A 150 6.70 22.22 -37.50
N GLU A 151 7.89 22.85 -37.55
CA GLU A 151 9.18 22.15 -37.51
C GLU A 151 9.45 21.57 -36.11
N ARG A 152 8.92 22.21 -35.06
CA ARG A 152 8.95 21.72 -33.68
C ARG A 152 7.75 20.84 -33.31
N GLY A 153 6.89 20.51 -34.28
CA GLY A 153 5.72 19.65 -34.08
C GLY A 153 4.50 20.35 -33.48
N VAL A 154 4.45 21.68 -33.52
CA VAL A 154 3.33 22.51 -33.05
C VAL A 154 2.56 23.03 -34.26
N ALA A 155 1.56 22.28 -34.71
CA ALA A 155 0.87 22.53 -35.98
C ALA A 155 -0.01 23.79 -35.98
N ASP A 156 -0.61 24.13 -34.83
CA ASP A 156 -1.53 25.25 -34.67
C ASP A 156 -1.58 25.74 -33.20
N ALA A 157 -2.34 26.80 -32.95
CA ALA A 157 -2.49 27.38 -31.61
C ALA A 157 -3.16 26.39 -30.62
N ALA A 158 -4.01 25.48 -31.09
CA ALA A 158 -4.62 24.47 -30.24
C ALA A 158 -3.59 23.44 -29.77
N ALA A 159 -2.71 22.98 -30.66
CA ALA A 159 -1.59 22.11 -30.33
C ALA A 159 -0.62 22.77 -29.33
N ALA A 160 -0.36 24.09 -29.47
CA ALA A 160 0.43 24.84 -28.50
C ALA A 160 -0.22 24.86 -27.11
N LEU A 161 -1.54 25.10 -27.03
CA LEU A 161 -2.31 25.06 -25.79
C LEU A 161 -2.36 23.66 -25.17
N ASP A 162 -2.47 22.60 -25.97
CA ASP A 162 -2.43 21.22 -25.46
C ASP A 162 -1.04 20.86 -24.91
N GLY A 163 0.03 21.33 -25.56
CA GLY A 163 1.39 21.22 -25.04
C GLY A 163 1.58 21.96 -23.72
N ALA A 164 1.12 23.21 -23.63
CA ALA A 164 1.13 23.99 -22.40
C ALA A 164 0.31 23.32 -21.28
N ARG A 165 -0.86 22.76 -21.60
CA ARG A 165 -1.69 21.99 -20.67
C ARG A 165 -0.97 20.73 -20.16
N ALA A 166 -0.23 20.03 -21.03
CA ALA A 166 0.56 18.88 -20.63
C ALA A 166 1.66 19.27 -19.63
N ILE A 167 2.32 20.41 -19.83
CA ILE A 167 3.31 20.98 -18.89
C ILE A 167 2.67 21.28 -17.53
N LEU A 168 1.55 22.02 -17.50
CA LEU A 168 0.85 22.34 -16.26
C LEU A 168 0.32 21.10 -15.55
N THR A 169 -0.24 20.14 -16.30
CA THR A 169 -0.72 18.86 -15.76
C THR A 169 0.40 18.08 -15.07
N GLU A 170 1.60 18.09 -15.67
CA GLU A 170 2.79 17.50 -15.06
C GLU A 170 3.20 18.25 -13.80
N ARG A 171 3.29 19.57 -13.86
CA ARG A 171 3.65 20.41 -12.72
C ARG A 171 2.70 20.21 -11.53
N PHE A 172 1.40 20.15 -11.79
CA PHE A 172 0.38 19.96 -10.75
C PHE A 172 0.47 18.58 -10.12
N GLY A 173 0.73 17.55 -10.93
CA GLY A 173 0.87 16.18 -10.45
C GLY A 173 2.17 15.87 -9.73
N GLU A 174 3.10 16.82 -9.67
CA GLU A 174 4.44 16.65 -9.09
C GLU A 174 4.69 17.59 -7.90
N ASP A 175 3.69 18.38 -7.50
CA ASP A 175 3.75 19.14 -6.25
C ASP A 175 3.54 18.22 -5.05
N ALA A 176 4.63 17.93 -4.34
CA ALA A 176 4.62 16.94 -3.25
C ALA A 176 3.63 17.28 -2.12
N ASP A 177 3.40 18.57 -1.84
CA ASP A 177 2.51 19.01 -0.77
C ASP A 177 1.05 18.79 -1.15
N LEU A 178 0.68 19.18 -2.38
CA LEU A 178 -0.63 18.91 -2.95
C LEU A 178 -0.91 17.40 -3.02
N ILE A 179 0.02 16.60 -3.56
CA ILE A 179 -0.18 15.14 -3.66
C ILE A 179 -0.37 14.52 -2.28
N GLY A 180 0.43 14.92 -1.28
CA GLY A 180 0.26 14.46 0.10
C GLY A 180 -1.10 14.84 0.69
N GLU A 181 -1.54 16.09 0.52
CA GLU A 181 -2.85 16.56 0.98
C GLU A 181 -4.00 15.77 0.33
N LEU A 182 -3.97 15.64 -0.99
CA LEU A 182 -5.01 14.94 -1.74
C LEU A 182 -5.05 13.44 -1.41
N ARG A 183 -3.88 12.81 -1.17
CA ARG A 183 -3.79 11.41 -0.73
C ARG A 183 -4.51 11.21 0.60
N GLU A 184 -4.21 12.03 1.60
CA GLU A 184 -4.83 11.91 2.93
C GLU A 184 -6.30 12.33 2.94
N ARG A 185 -6.69 13.25 2.06
CA ARG A 185 -8.11 13.55 1.82
C ARG A 185 -8.83 12.34 1.27
N MET A 186 -8.30 11.74 0.21
CA MET A 186 -8.92 10.57 -0.43
C MET A 186 -8.93 9.36 0.49
N TRP A 187 -7.90 9.16 1.32
CA TRP A 187 -7.91 8.14 2.36
C TRP A 187 -9.07 8.30 3.35
N ARG A 188 -9.36 9.53 3.79
CA ARG A 188 -10.40 9.79 4.80
C ARG A 188 -11.83 9.76 4.25
N HIS A 189 -12.02 10.25 3.03
CA HIS A 189 -13.35 10.48 2.45
C HIS A 189 -13.73 9.51 1.32
N GLY A 190 -12.75 8.86 0.71
CA GLY A 190 -12.98 7.94 -0.41
C GLY A 190 -13.49 6.57 0.01
N SER A 191 -14.00 5.83 -0.96
CA SER A 191 -14.57 4.50 -0.80
C SER A 191 -14.03 3.51 -1.81
N LEU A 192 -13.98 2.23 -1.41
CA LEU A 192 -13.74 1.14 -2.34
C LEU A 192 -15.09 0.66 -2.85
N VAL A 193 -15.27 0.75 -4.16
CA VAL A 193 -16.45 0.25 -4.86
C VAL A 193 -16.10 -1.05 -5.57
N ALA A 194 -16.88 -2.08 -5.34
CA ALA A 194 -16.79 -3.35 -6.04
C ALA A 194 -18.07 -3.61 -6.82
N ARG A 195 -17.91 -4.01 -8.08
CA ARG A 195 -19.01 -4.42 -8.96
C ARG A 195 -18.70 -5.73 -9.65
N VAL A 196 -19.72 -6.55 -9.87
CA VAL A 196 -19.56 -7.77 -10.67
C VAL A 196 -19.33 -7.42 -12.15
N ARG A 197 -18.44 -8.16 -12.80
CA ARG A 197 -18.27 -8.10 -14.25
C ARG A 197 -19.46 -8.76 -14.94
N GLU A 198 -19.92 -8.14 -16.02
CA GLU A 198 -21.04 -8.65 -16.80
C GLU A 198 -20.82 -10.11 -17.23
N GLY A 199 -21.77 -10.99 -16.88
CA GLY A 199 -21.73 -12.41 -17.23
C GLY A 199 -20.89 -13.28 -16.29
N LYS A 200 -20.37 -12.74 -15.18
CA LYS A 200 -19.58 -13.47 -14.18
C LYS A 200 -20.35 -13.82 -12.91
N GLU A 201 -21.64 -13.57 -12.86
CA GLU A 201 -22.47 -13.69 -11.64
C GLU A 201 -22.54 -15.14 -11.13
N GLN A 202 -22.70 -16.13 -12.02
CA GLN A 202 -22.75 -17.54 -11.63
C GLN A 202 -21.37 -18.09 -11.24
N GLN A 203 -20.32 -17.71 -11.98
CA GLN A 203 -18.93 -18.09 -11.67
C GLN A 203 -18.46 -17.46 -10.35
N GLY A 204 -18.96 -16.27 -10.06
CA GLY A 204 -18.62 -15.43 -8.94
C GLY A 204 -19.45 -15.63 -7.68
N ALA A 205 -20.29 -16.67 -7.57
CA ALA A 205 -21.24 -16.82 -6.47
C ALA A 205 -20.62 -16.72 -5.06
N LYS A 206 -19.33 -17.08 -4.91
CA LYS A 206 -18.57 -16.92 -3.65
C LYS A 206 -18.25 -15.46 -3.27
N PHE A 207 -18.41 -14.53 -4.20
CA PHE A 207 -18.21 -13.09 -4.04
C PHE A 207 -19.53 -12.31 -4.14
N ALA A 208 -20.69 -12.99 -4.04
CA ALA A 208 -22.00 -12.38 -4.22
C ALA A 208 -22.24 -11.17 -3.30
N ASP A 209 -21.71 -11.20 -2.08
CA ASP A 209 -21.77 -10.09 -1.12
C ASP A 209 -21.09 -8.80 -1.61
N TYR A 210 -20.26 -8.89 -2.66
CA TYR A 210 -19.48 -7.78 -3.22
C TYR A 210 -19.88 -7.42 -4.66
N PHE A 211 -21.00 -7.95 -5.18
CA PHE A 211 -21.45 -7.66 -6.55
C PHE A 211 -21.92 -6.22 -6.75
N ASP A 212 -22.42 -5.59 -5.69
CA ASP A 212 -22.71 -4.17 -5.62
C ASP A 212 -22.38 -3.69 -4.20
N PHE A 213 -21.14 -3.27 -4.01
CA PHE A 213 -20.61 -2.94 -2.70
C PHE A 213 -19.85 -1.61 -2.74
N SER A 214 -20.06 -0.77 -1.73
CA SER A 214 -19.35 0.48 -1.54
C SER A 214 -19.16 0.74 -0.04
N GLU A 215 -17.92 0.90 0.40
CA GLU A 215 -17.62 1.22 1.79
C GLU A 215 -16.38 2.14 1.90
N PRO A 216 -16.37 3.10 2.85
CA PRO A 216 -15.22 3.99 3.05
C PRO A 216 -13.94 3.24 3.40
N PHE A 217 -12.79 3.72 2.91
CA PHE A 217 -11.48 3.08 3.14
C PHE A 217 -11.18 2.84 4.62
N THR A 218 -11.53 3.79 5.48
CA THR A 218 -11.26 3.76 6.92
C THR A 218 -12.16 2.82 7.72
N LYS A 219 -13.24 2.28 7.13
CA LYS A 219 -14.18 1.36 7.78
C LYS A 219 -14.05 -0.08 7.29
N LEU A 220 -13.35 -0.29 6.18
CA LEU A 220 -13.21 -1.59 5.53
C LEU A 220 -12.42 -2.59 6.39
N PRO A 221 -13.03 -3.73 6.78
CA PRO A 221 -12.31 -4.81 7.43
C PRO A 221 -11.31 -5.50 6.48
N SER A 222 -10.15 -5.91 7.01
CA SER A 222 -9.07 -6.56 6.25
C SER A 222 -9.52 -7.75 5.41
N HIS A 223 -10.33 -8.66 5.97
CA HIS A 223 -10.83 -9.84 5.27
C HIS A 223 -11.71 -9.49 4.05
N ARG A 224 -12.47 -8.39 4.10
CA ARG A 224 -13.29 -7.93 2.96
C ARG A 224 -12.41 -7.36 1.84
N VAL A 225 -11.41 -6.56 2.21
CA VAL A 225 -10.42 -6.02 1.26
C VAL A 225 -9.73 -7.16 0.52
N LEU A 226 -9.24 -8.18 1.24
CA LEU A 226 -8.60 -9.35 0.63
C LEU A 226 -9.56 -10.18 -0.23
N ALA A 227 -10.83 -10.33 0.18
CA ALA A 227 -11.83 -11.03 -0.62
C ALA A 227 -12.12 -10.30 -1.94
N MET A 228 -12.27 -8.97 -1.90
CA MET A 228 -12.49 -8.15 -3.08
C MET A 228 -11.29 -8.18 -4.03
N LEU A 229 -10.07 -7.98 -3.52
CA LEU A 229 -8.83 -8.08 -4.31
C LEU A 229 -8.66 -9.47 -4.95
N ARG A 230 -9.11 -10.52 -4.27
CA ARG A 230 -9.13 -11.87 -4.82
C ARG A 230 -10.16 -12.00 -5.94
N GLY A 231 -11.38 -11.46 -5.76
CA GLY A 231 -12.42 -11.47 -6.78
C GLY A 231 -12.02 -10.73 -8.05
N GLU A 232 -11.28 -9.63 -7.91
CA GLU A 232 -10.70 -8.91 -9.05
C GLU A 232 -9.60 -9.71 -9.75
N LYS A 233 -8.68 -10.33 -8.98
CA LYS A 233 -7.62 -11.20 -9.54
C LYS A 233 -8.19 -12.41 -10.28
N GLU A 234 -9.34 -12.91 -9.86
CA GLU A 234 -10.07 -14.00 -10.51
C GLU A 234 -10.99 -13.50 -11.64
N GLU A 235 -10.91 -12.22 -12.03
CA GLU A 235 -11.69 -11.60 -13.11
C GLU A 235 -13.21 -11.69 -12.92
N VAL A 236 -13.68 -11.66 -11.67
CA VAL A 236 -15.10 -11.66 -11.31
C VAL A 236 -15.58 -10.26 -10.93
N LEU A 237 -14.76 -9.51 -10.19
CA LEU A 237 -15.10 -8.17 -9.71
C LEU A 237 -14.26 -7.11 -10.42
N ASP A 238 -14.84 -5.93 -10.60
CA ASP A 238 -14.12 -4.69 -10.88
C ASP A 238 -14.08 -3.84 -9.61
N LEU A 239 -12.88 -3.38 -9.26
CA LEU A 239 -12.65 -2.53 -8.10
C LEU A 239 -12.29 -1.12 -8.55
N VAL A 240 -13.01 -0.14 -8.02
CA VAL A 240 -12.77 1.27 -8.25
C VAL A 240 -12.55 1.95 -6.90
N LEU A 241 -11.45 2.69 -6.79
CA LEU A 241 -11.23 3.58 -5.66
C LEU A 241 -11.88 4.91 -5.99
N GLU A 242 -13.04 5.17 -5.41
CA GLU A 242 -13.77 6.41 -5.63
C GLU A 242 -13.26 7.51 -4.68
N PRO A 243 -12.84 8.67 -5.21
CA PRO A 243 -12.26 9.74 -4.37
C PRO A 243 -13.27 10.41 -3.44
N LEU A 244 -14.56 10.34 -3.77
CA LEU A 244 -15.65 10.92 -3.01
C LEU A 244 -16.55 9.77 -2.57
N GLY A 245 -17.05 9.84 -1.34
CA GLY A 245 -18.11 8.93 -0.91
C GLY A 245 -19.42 9.18 -1.68
N PRO A 246 -20.39 8.26 -1.56
CA PRO A 246 -21.66 8.33 -2.30
C PRO A 246 -22.37 9.68 -2.14
N ASP A 247 -22.37 10.24 -0.93
CA ASP A 247 -23.06 11.50 -0.61
C ASP A 247 -22.38 12.75 -1.20
N GLU A 248 -21.07 12.70 -1.46
CA GLU A 248 -20.31 13.84 -2.01
C GLU A 248 -20.21 13.81 -3.54
N ALA A 249 -20.44 12.65 -4.16
CA ALA A 249 -20.36 12.46 -5.60
C ALA A 249 -21.48 13.19 -6.38
N GLU A 250 -22.60 13.49 -5.73
CA GLU A 250 -23.79 14.11 -6.34
C GLU A 250 -23.71 15.64 -6.47
N GLN A 251 -22.64 16.28 -5.98
CA GLN A 251 -22.51 17.74 -6.03
C GLN A 251 -22.19 18.23 -7.46
N GLU A 252 -23.06 19.10 -7.99
CA GLU A 252 -22.80 19.83 -9.24
C GLU A 252 -21.66 20.85 -9.06
N GLY A 253 -20.62 20.76 -9.90
CA GLY A 253 -19.52 21.73 -9.95
C GLY A 253 -18.12 21.11 -9.86
N PRO A 254 -17.06 21.93 -9.70
CA PRO A 254 -15.69 21.44 -9.54
C PRO A 254 -15.57 20.59 -8.28
N THR A 255 -14.95 19.42 -8.38
CA THR A 255 -14.80 18.53 -7.22
C THR A 255 -13.95 19.19 -6.14
N PRO A 256 -14.05 18.75 -4.87
CA PRO A 256 -13.19 19.29 -3.83
C PRO A 256 -11.68 19.09 -4.10
N TYR A 257 -11.31 18.08 -4.89
CA TYR A 257 -9.94 17.84 -5.37
C TYR A 257 -9.52 18.88 -6.41
N GLU A 258 -10.38 19.15 -7.39
CA GLU A 258 -10.15 20.22 -8.38
C GLU A 258 -9.99 21.58 -7.70
N ARG A 259 -10.80 21.87 -6.67
CA ARG A 259 -10.67 23.11 -5.88
C ARG A 259 -9.34 23.22 -5.14
N ALA A 260 -8.85 22.13 -4.57
CA ALA A 260 -7.55 22.12 -3.89
C ALA A 260 -6.38 22.33 -4.87
N ILE A 261 -6.42 21.70 -6.05
CA ILE A 261 -5.43 21.94 -7.11
C ILE A 261 -5.49 23.40 -7.56
N ALA A 262 -6.68 23.93 -7.84
CA ALA A 262 -6.84 25.32 -8.26
C ALA A 262 -6.31 26.30 -7.20
N HIS A 263 -6.63 26.08 -5.93
CA HIS A 263 -6.13 26.90 -4.82
C HIS A 263 -4.60 26.84 -4.68
N ARG A 264 -3.98 25.67 -4.83
CA ARG A 264 -2.53 25.50 -4.74
C ARG A 264 -1.77 26.34 -5.78
N PHE A 265 -2.36 26.52 -6.96
CA PHE A 265 -1.75 27.24 -8.08
C PHE A 265 -2.41 28.61 -8.36
N ASP A 266 -3.15 29.16 -7.40
CA ASP A 266 -3.84 30.47 -7.49
C ASP A 266 -4.76 30.63 -8.72
N ILE A 267 -5.38 29.52 -9.16
CA ILE A 267 -6.33 29.51 -10.25
C ILE A 267 -7.71 29.84 -9.69
N VAL A 268 -8.17 31.07 -9.96
CA VAL A 268 -9.49 31.57 -9.54
C VAL A 268 -10.28 31.95 -10.77
N ASP A 269 -11.54 31.49 -10.84
CA ASP A 269 -12.44 31.92 -11.90
C ASP A 269 -13.01 33.30 -11.59
N ARG A 270 -12.59 34.30 -12.36
CA ARG A 270 -13.08 35.69 -12.30
C ARG A 270 -13.67 36.12 -13.65
N GLY A 271 -13.94 35.17 -14.55
CA GLY A 271 -14.39 35.45 -15.92
C GLY A 271 -13.32 36.07 -16.83
N ARG A 272 -12.03 35.91 -16.51
CA ARG A 272 -10.93 36.39 -17.36
C ARG A 272 -10.72 35.46 -18.56
N PRO A 273 -10.11 35.93 -19.65
CA PRO A 273 -9.98 35.15 -20.88
C PRO A 273 -9.33 33.77 -20.72
N ALA A 274 -8.33 33.59 -19.84
CA ALA A 274 -7.68 32.30 -19.63
C ALA A 274 -8.33 31.41 -18.55
N ASP A 275 -9.25 31.94 -17.73
CA ASP A 275 -9.80 31.23 -16.56
C ASP A 275 -10.48 29.91 -16.97
N GLY A 276 -11.22 29.91 -18.09
CA GLY A 276 -11.85 28.70 -18.62
C GLY A 276 -10.83 27.61 -19.00
N TRP A 277 -9.76 27.99 -19.68
CA TRP A 277 -8.70 27.06 -20.08
C TRP A 277 -7.90 26.53 -18.88
N LEU A 278 -7.64 27.38 -17.88
CA LEU A 278 -6.98 26.99 -16.62
C LEU A 278 -7.84 26.02 -15.80
N ARG A 279 -9.15 26.29 -15.69
CA ARG A 279 -10.10 25.37 -15.03
C ARG A 279 -10.14 24.00 -15.71
N ASP A 280 -10.22 23.97 -17.04
CA ASP A 280 -10.20 22.71 -17.79
C ASP A 280 -8.87 21.98 -17.62
N THR A 281 -7.76 22.72 -17.51
CA THR A 281 -6.44 22.15 -17.22
C THR A 281 -6.38 21.52 -15.82
N VAL A 282 -6.96 22.17 -14.81
CA VAL A 282 -7.09 21.59 -13.45
C VAL A 282 -7.92 20.30 -13.47
N ARG A 283 -9.09 20.32 -14.11
CA ARG A 283 -9.96 19.14 -14.27
C ARG A 283 -9.22 18.01 -14.98
N TRP A 284 -8.50 18.34 -16.04
CA TRP A 284 -7.71 17.37 -16.80
C TRP A 284 -6.59 16.76 -15.95
N ALA A 285 -5.83 17.60 -15.22
CA ALA A 285 -4.76 17.15 -14.35
C ALA A 285 -5.26 16.21 -13.24
N TRP A 286 -6.40 16.56 -12.63
CA TRP A 286 -7.08 15.70 -11.68
C TRP A 286 -7.43 14.35 -12.28
N ARG A 287 -8.22 14.32 -13.37
CA ARG A 287 -8.81 13.09 -13.92
C ARG A 287 -7.80 12.14 -14.56
N THR A 288 -6.74 12.67 -15.16
CA THR A 288 -5.85 11.87 -16.02
C THR A 288 -4.53 11.51 -15.37
N ARG A 289 -4.08 12.26 -14.37
CA ARG A 289 -2.77 12.06 -13.74
C ARG A 289 -2.88 11.89 -12.23
N ILE A 290 -3.44 12.88 -11.54
CA ILE A 290 -3.43 12.91 -10.07
C ILE A 290 -4.31 11.79 -9.49
N SER A 291 -5.57 11.66 -9.93
CA SER A 291 -6.48 10.63 -9.41
C SER A 291 -5.97 9.21 -9.67
N VAL A 292 -5.37 8.98 -10.84
CA VAL A 292 -4.80 7.68 -11.21
C VAL A 292 -3.62 7.34 -10.30
N HIS A 293 -2.71 8.28 -10.08
CA HIS A 293 -1.56 8.08 -9.20
C HIS A 293 -2.01 7.81 -7.76
N LEU A 294 -2.92 8.63 -7.22
CA LEU A 294 -3.46 8.44 -5.87
C LEU A 294 -4.21 7.11 -5.73
N GLY A 295 -4.94 6.69 -6.76
CA GLY A 295 -5.62 5.40 -6.77
C GLY A 295 -4.67 4.21 -6.65
N ILE A 296 -3.50 4.27 -7.30
CA ILE A 296 -2.46 3.23 -7.18
C ILE A 296 -1.89 3.22 -5.75
N ASP A 297 -1.52 4.39 -5.23
CA ASP A 297 -0.93 4.53 -3.89
C ASP A 297 -1.88 4.01 -2.80
N LEU A 298 -3.14 4.45 -2.84
CA LEU A 298 -4.14 4.07 -1.83
C LEU A 298 -4.53 2.61 -1.94
N ARG A 299 -4.55 2.03 -3.14
CA ARG A 299 -4.79 0.60 -3.31
C ARG A 299 -3.66 -0.23 -2.70
N LEU A 300 -2.40 0.19 -2.87
CA LEU A 300 -1.28 -0.46 -2.21
C LEU A 300 -1.38 -0.33 -0.69
N ARG A 301 -1.72 0.86 -0.18
CA ARG A 301 -1.94 1.10 1.26
C ARG A 301 -3.04 0.22 1.85
N LEU A 302 -4.19 0.14 1.18
CA LEU A 302 -5.32 -0.73 1.58
C LEU A 302 -4.88 -2.20 1.65
N ARG A 303 -4.19 -2.66 0.59
CA ARG A 303 -3.72 -4.03 0.51
C ARG A 303 -2.73 -4.35 1.62
N GLN A 304 -1.72 -3.49 1.82
CA GLN A 304 -0.71 -3.69 2.85
C GLN A 304 -1.36 -3.76 4.24
N SER A 305 -2.22 -2.80 4.57
CA SER A 305 -2.95 -2.79 5.85
C SER A 305 -3.77 -4.06 6.06
N ALA A 306 -4.45 -4.54 5.01
CA ALA A 306 -5.27 -5.74 5.10
C ALA A 306 -4.44 -7.02 5.23
N GLU A 307 -3.28 -7.10 4.56
CA GLU A 307 -2.33 -8.21 4.67
C GLU A 307 -1.71 -8.24 6.08
N ASP A 308 -1.27 -7.09 6.61
CA ASP A 308 -0.67 -6.98 7.94
C ASP A 308 -1.65 -7.44 9.05
N ASP A 309 -2.90 -7.00 8.99
CA ASP A 309 -3.95 -7.42 9.92
C ASP A 309 -4.22 -8.94 9.83
N ALA A 310 -4.31 -9.48 8.61
CA ALA A 310 -4.55 -10.91 8.41
C ALA A 310 -3.37 -11.75 8.93
N VAL A 311 -2.13 -11.32 8.66
CA VAL A 311 -0.91 -11.97 9.17
C VAL A 311 -0.87 -11.93 10.69
N ALA A 312 -1.25 -10.81 11.33
CA ALA A 312 -1.32 -10.72 12.78
C ALA A 312 -2.28 -11.75 13.40
N VAL A 313 -3.46 -11.94 12.79
CA VAL A 313 -4.42 -12.97 13.21
C VAL A 313 -3.85 -14.38 13.02
N PHE A 314 -3.22 -14.66 11.89
CA PHE A 314 -2.60 -15.97 11.66
C PHE A 314 -1.44 -16.24 12.61
N ALA A 315 -0.62 -15.24 12.91
CA ALA A 315 0.48 -15.34 13.86
C ALA A 315 -0.04 -15.64 15.28
N ALA A 316 -1.11 -14.97 15.70
CA ALA A 316 -1.76 -15.25 16.98
C ALA A 316 -2.31 -16.69 17.05
N ASN A 317 -3.07 -17.11 16.04
CA ASN A 317 -3.62 -18.47 15.98
C ASN A 317 -2.52 -19.54 15.98
N LEU A 318 -1.45 -19.33 15.22
CA LEU A 318 -0.33 -20.26 15.17
C LEU A 318 0.41 -20.32 16.50
N ARG A 319 0.65 -19.18 17.16
CA ARG A 319 1.25 -19.12 18.48
C ARG A 319 0.44 -19.93 19.49
N ASP A 320 -0.88 -19.75 19.50
CA ASP A 320 -1.75 -20.44 20.44
C ASP A 320 -1.79 -21.97 20.18
N LEU A 321 -1.70 -22.39 18.91
CA LEU A 321 -1.55 -23.80 18.55
C LEU A 321 -0.19 -24.38 18.97
N LEU A 322 0.91 -23.63 18.79
CA LEU A 322 2.26 -24.08 19.16
C LEU A 322 2.46 -24.14 20.69
N LEU A 323 1.75 -23.31 21.43
CA LEU A 323 1.81 -23.26 22.90
C LEU A 323 0.69 -24.07 23.58
N ALA A 324 -0.11 -24.81 22.80
CA ALA A 324 -1.12 -25.71 23.35
C ALA A 324 -0.46 -26.72 24.29
N ALA A 325 -1.10 -26.96 25.44
CA ALA A 325 -0.56 -27.85 26.45
C ALA A 325 -0.33 -29.26 25.85
N PRO A 326 0.89 -29.81 25.94
CA PRO A 326 1.17 -31.13 25.40
C PRO A 326 0.42 -32.19 26.22
N ALA A 327 -0.25 -33.13 25.55
CA ALA A 327 -0.94 -34.25 26.19
C ALA A 327 0.01 -35.23 26.93
N GLY A 328 1.31 -35.11 26.67
CA GLY A 328 2.38 -35.89 27.30
C GLY A 328 2.69 -37.20 26.58
N THR A 329 3.45 -38.06 27.26
CA THR A 329 3.94 -39.35 26.74
C THR A 329 2.87 -40.44 26.88
N ARG A 330 1.80 -40.35 26.09
CA ARG A 330 0.70 -41.32 26.07
C ARG A 330 0.60 -41.96 24.69
N ALA A 331 0.32 -43.25 24.64
CA ALA A 331 -0.05 -43.89 23.37
C ALA A 331 -1.28 -43.16 22.82
N THR A 332 -1.26 -42.85 21.53
CA THR A 332 -2.26 -41.98 20.91
C THR A 332 -2.67 -42.53 19.55
N MET A 333 -3.97 -42.54 19.29
CA MET A 333 -4.52 -42.84 17.97
C MET A 333 -4.92 -41.54 17.27
N GLY A 334 -4.18 -41.19 16.23
CA GLY A 334 -4.51 -40.11 15.31
C GLY A 334 -5.53 -40.57 14.27
N LEU A 335 -6.62 -39.81 14.12
CA LEU A 335 -7.64 -40.00 13.10
C LEU A 335 -7.64 -38.78 12.19
N ASP A 336 -7.28 -38.98 10.92
CA ASP A 336 -7.35 -37.94 9.89
C ASP A 336 -8.63 -38.14 9.05
N PRO A 337 -9.71 -37.37 9.34
CA PRO A 337 -11.02 -37.61 8.78
C PRO A 337 -11.05 -37.50 7.26
N GLY A 338 -11.87 -38.35 6.63
CA GLY A 338 -12.12 -38.30 5.19
C GLY A 338 -13.40 -39.05 4.84
N LEU A 339 -14.06 -38.60 3.77
CA LEU A 339 -15.28 -39.23 3.25
C LEU A 339 -14.92 -40.27 2.19
N ARG A 340 -14.75 -39.83 0.93
CA ARG A 340 -14.46 -40.69 -0.22
C ARG A 340 -13.16 -41.49 -0.07
N THR A 341 -12.14 -40.90 0.53
CA THR A 341 -10.81 -41.51 0.74
C THR A 341 -10.69 -42.29 2.04
N GLY A 342 -11.77 -42.35 2.84
CA GLY A 342 -11.76 -42.96 4.16
C GLY A 342 -11.06 -42.10 5.22
N VAL A 343 -11.17 -42.54 6.47
CA VAL A 343 -10.46 -41.98 7.63
C VAL A 343 -9.14 -42.74 7.77
N LYS A 344 -8.03 -41.99 7.79
CA LYS A 344 -6.70 -42.57 7.95
C LYS A 344 -6.41 -42.66 9.44
N VAL A 345 -5.92 -43.81 9.87
CA VAL A 345 -5.67 -44.14 11.27
C VAL A 345 -4.18 -44.36 11.44
N ALA A 346 -3.58 -43.69 12.41
CA ALA A 346 -2.22 -43.92 12.85
C ALA A 346 -2.18 -44.07 14.37
N VAL A 347 -1.50 -45.09 14.87
CA VAL A 347 -1.25 -45.29 16.30
C VAL A 347 0.21 -45.02 16.57
N VAL A 348 0.49 -44.15 17.54
CA VAL A 348 1.83 -43.89 18.06
C VAL A 348 1.93 -44.36 19.51
N ASP A 349 3.09 -44.89 19.89
CA ASP A 349 3.37 -45.23 21.29
C ASP A 349 3.73 -43.98 22.12
N ALA A 350 4.00 -44.18 23.42
CA ALA A 350 4.35 -43.10 24.34
C ALA A 350 5.62 -42.30 23.97
N THR A 351 6.46 -42.83 23.07
CA THR A 351 7.67 -42.15 22.56
C THR A 351 7.42 -41.39 21.26
N GLY A 352 6.23 -41.51 20.67
CA GLY A 352 5.88 -40.96 19.36
C GLY A 352 6.25 -41.88 18.19
N LYS A 353 6.74 -43.10 18.44
CA LYS A 353 7.05 -44.06 17.38
C LYS A 353 5.74 -44.63 16.81
N VAL A 354 5.66 -44.70 15.48
CA VAL A 354 4.53 -45.31 14.78
C VAL A 354 4.46 -46.80 15.10
N ALA A 355 3.35 -47.23 15.71
CA ALA A 355 3.08 -48.61 16.08
C ALA A 355 2.21 -49.33 15.04
N ALA A 356 1.21 -48.64 14.47
CA ALA A 356 0.34 -49.18 13.43
C ALA A 356 -0.29 -48.08 12.57
N THR A 357 -0.68 -48.44 11.35
CA THR A 357 -1.45 -47.57 10.44
C THR A 357 -2.51 -48.37 9.70
N THR A 358 -3.69 -47.80 9.46
CA THR A 358 -4.72 -48.39 8.61
C THR A 358 -5.62 -47.31 7.98
N THR A 359 -6.54 -47.71 7.11
CA THR A 359 -7.59 -46.82 6.56
C THR A 359 -8.95 -47.49 6.74
N ILE A 360 -9.89 -46.76 7.33
CA ILE A 360 -11.26 -47.21 7.59
C ILE A 360 -12.25 -46.37 6.78
N TYR A 361 -13.43 -46.93 6.47
CA TYR A 361 -14.43 -46.26 5.63
C TYR A 361 -15.80 -46.16 6.34
N PRO A 362 -15.89 -45.46 7.48
CA PRO A 362 -17.12 -45.39 8.27
C PRO A 362 -18.23 -44.56 7.60
N HIS A 363 -17.86 -43.60 6.73
CA HIS A 363 -18.78 -42.62 6.16
C HIS A 363 -19.13 -42.92 4.70
N ALA A 364 -20.05 -42.14 4.13
CA ALA A 364 -20.37 -42.17 2.70
C ALA A 364 -19.11 -41.94 1.85
N PRO A 365 -18.96 -42.63 0.71
CA PRO A 365 -19.96 -43.46 0.03
C PRO A 365 -20.03 -44.92 0.50
N VAL A 366 -19.12 -45.37 1.38
CA VAL A 366 -18.97 -46.80 1.71
C VAL A 366 -19.82 -47.21 2.92
N GLY A 367 -19.89 -46.37 3.96
CA GLY A 367 -20.79 -46.56 5.10
C GLY A 367 -20.49 -47.76 6.01
N LYS A 368 -19.23 -48.23 6.08
CA LYS A 368 -18.83 -49.39 6.90
C LYS A 368 -18.56 -48.99 8.36
N TRP A 369 -19.59 -48.51 9.03
CA TRP A 369 -19.51 -47.98 10.40
C TRP A 369 -19.03 -49.03 11.41
N ASP A 370 -19.69 -50.19 11.48
CA ASP A 370 -19.38 -51.21 12.49
C ASP A 370 -18.00 -51.85 12.29
N ALA A 371 -17.60 -52.06 11.02
CA ALA A 371 -16.28 -52.57 10.70
C ALA A 371 -15.17 -51.58 11.10
N ALA A 372 -15.42 -50.28 10.95
CA ALA A 372 -14.51 -49.24 11.42
C ALA A 372 -14.36 -49.26 12.96
N LEU A 373 -15.47 -49.35 13.70
CA LEU A 373 -15.45 -49.46 15.16
C LEU A 373 -14.68 -50.70 15.63
N ALA A 374 -14.90 -51.85 14.99
CA ALA A 374 -14.19 -53.08 15.32
C ALA A 374 -12.67 -52.94 15.10
N ALA A 375 -12.26 -52.34 13.98
CA ALA A 375 -10.84 -52.10 13.67
C ALA A 375 -10.19 -51.13 14.68
N LEU A 376 -10.85 -50.02 15.00
CA LEU A 376 -10.38 -49.06 16.00
C LEU A 376 -10.26 -49.70 17.38
N GLY A 377 -11.26 -50.48 17.80
CA GLY A 377 -11.24 -51.18 19.10
C GLY A 377 -10.19 -52.28 19.21
N ALA A 378 -9.80 -52.92 18.09
CA ALA A 378 -8.67 -53.85 18.07
C ALA A 378 -7.35 -53.10 18.29
N LEU A 379 -7.10 -52.04 17.52
CA LEU A 379 -5.88 -51.23 17.62
C LEU A 379 -5.72 -50.57 18.99
N ALA A 380 -6.80 -50.05 19.56
CA ALA A 380 -6.77 -49.42 20.88
C ALA A 380 -6.34 -50.41 21.98
N ARG A 381 -6.85 -51.65 21.93
CA ARG A 381 -6.49 -52.70 22.90
C ARG A 381 -5.08 -53.21 22.69
N GLU A 382 -4.68 -53.45 21.45
CA GLU A 382 -3.35 -53.97 21.10
C GLU A 382 -2.23 -53.03 21.54
N HIS A 383 -2.41 -51.72 21.32
CA HIS A 383 -1.38 -50.71 21.59
C HIS A 383 -1.60 -49.91 22.87
N ARG A 384 -2.64 -50.23 23.65
CA ARG A 384 -2.98 -49.56 24.93
C ARG A 384 -3.09 -48.04 24.77
N VAL A 385 -3.80 -47.62 23.73
CA VAL A 385 -4.13 -46.21 23.43
C VAL A 385 -4.96 -45.59 24.54
#